data_AF-A0A8D6U3H6-F1
#
_entry.id   AF-A0A8D6U3H6-F1
#
_cell.length_a   1.000
_cell.length_b   1.000
_cell.length_c   1.000
_cell.angle_alpha   90.00
_cell.angle_beta   90.00
_cell.angle_gamma   90.00
#
_symmetry.space_group_name_H-M   'P 1'
#
loop_
_entity.id
_entity.type
_entity.pdbx_description
1 polymer ?
#
loop_
_entity_poly.entity_id
_entity_poly.type
_entity_poly.pdbx_seq_one_letter_code
_entity_poly.pdbx_strand_id
1 'polypeptide(L)'
;MPCGEDLTHGLLAKPELLRTRFSRLFEHFGKEVDGSHLADRYQHFLSQQGQKFPQAYAFLADAKDRGHKIYAATNGVGFIQRCRLQASSILPFFDYVFISDEVGATNRLQTFLLKLQIRSMIFIRAQLS
;
A
#
# COMPACT_ATOMS: atom_id res chain seq x y z
N MET A 1 8.36 -17.27 -9.47
CA MET A 1 8.76 -16.01 -10.13
C MET A 1 8.95 -14.95 -9.06
N PRO A 2 10.18 -14.45 -8.82
CA PRO A 2 10.52 -13.73 -7.60
C PRO A 2 10.49 -12.20 -7.77
N CYS A 3 9.57 -11.66 -8.57
CA CYS A 3 9.45 -10.22 -8.84
C CYS A 3 9.36 -9.35 -7.55
N GLY A 4 8.80 -9.90 -6.46
CA GLY A 4 8.79 -9.24 -5.16
C GLY A 4 10.14 -9.31 -4.43
N GLU A 5 10.93 -10.36 -4.66
CA GLU A 5 12.26 -10.53 -4.06
C GLU A 5 13.28 -9.58 -4.71
N ASP A 6 13.16 -9.34 -6.01
CA ASP A 6 14.00 -8.37 -6.75
C ASP A 6 13.88 -6.95 -6.17
N LEU A 7 12.68 -6.56 -5.72
CA LEU A 7 12.49 -5.29 -5.00
C LEU A 7 13.15 -5.29 -3.63
N THR A 8 13.04 -6.39 -2.87
CA THR A 8 13.66 -6.48 -1.55
C THR A 8 15.19 -6.52 -1.60
N HIS A 9 15.76 -7.03 -2.69
CA HIS A 9 17.21 -7.04 -2.93
C HIS A 9 17.73 -5.79 -3.66
N GLY A 10 16.85 -4.83 -3.99
CA GLY A 10 17.24 -3.61 -4.71
C GLY A 10 17.69 -3.85 -6.16
N LEU A 11 17.38 -5.01 -6.72
CA LEU A 11 17.74 -5.43 -8.07
C LEU A 11 16.85 -4.79 -9.14
N LEU A 12 15.72 -4.20 -8.74
CA LEU A 12 14.81 -3.49 -9.62
C LEU A 12 14.16 -2.31 -8.91
N ALA A 13 13.95 -1.21 -9.63
CA ALA A 13 13.18 -0.08 -9.10
C ALA A 13 11.67 -0.40 -9.08
N LYS A 14 10.93 0.09 -8.07
CA LYS A 14 9.47 -0.11 -7.97
C LYS A 14 8.68 0.32 -9.21
N PRO A 15 8.93 1.50 -9.83
CA PRO A 15 8.23 1.89 -11.06
C PRO A 15 8.51 0.92 -12.21
N GLU A 16 9.75 0.46 -12.33
CA GLU A 16 10.15 -0.50 -13.36
C GLU A 16 9.48 -1.86 -13.13
N LEU A 17 9.37 -2.33 -11.88
CA LEU A 17 8.67 -3.58 -11.58
C LEU A 17 7.21 -3.49 -12.00
N LEU A 18 6.52 -2.43 -11.58
CA LEU A 18 5.09 -2.28 -11.84
C LEU A 18 4.79 -2.26 -13.33
N ARG A 19 5.65 -1.64 -14.13
CA ARG A 19 5.53 -1.55 -15.59
C ARG A 19 5.85 -2.86 -16.30
N THR A 20 6.77 -3.67 -15.77
CA THR A 20 7.29 -4.85 -16.48
C THR A 20 6.78 -6.19 -15.96
N ARG A 21 6.19 -6.25 -14.75
CA ARG A 21 5.78 -7.52 -14.11
C ARG A 21 4.80 -8.35 -14.95
N PHE A 22 3.93 -7.70 -15.74
CA PHE A 22 3.00 -8.41 -16.61
C PHE A 22 3.71 -8.94 -17.86
N SER A 23 4.54 -8.14 -18.54
CA SER A 23 5.34 -8.65 -19.66
C SER A 23 6.20 -9.84 -19.23
N ARG A 24 6.92 -9.72 -18.09
CA ARG A 24 7.73 -10.82 -17.54
C ARG A 24 6.88 -12.06 -17.25
N LEU A 25 5.72 -11.89 -16.59
CA LEU A 25 4.81 -12.99 -16.28
C LEU A 25 4.34 -13.73 -17.53
N PHE A 26 3.92 -13.01 -18.57
CA PHE A 26 3.39 -13.61 -19.79
C PHE A 26 4.51 -14.21 -20.66
N GLU A 27 5.69 -13.60 -20.67
CA GLU A 27 6.89 -14.12 -21.33
C GLU A 27 7.27 -15.51 -20.80
N HIS A 28 7.13 -15.75 -19.48
CA HIS A 28 7.34 -17.07 -18.89
C HIS A 28 6.40 -18.16 -19.49
N PHE A 29 5.23 -17.77 -19.98
CA PHE A 29 4.30 -18.65 -20.67
C PHE A 29 4.41 -18.56 -22.20
N GLY A 30 5.49 -17.96 -22.73
CA GLY A 30 5.72 -17.80 -24.16
C GLY A 30 4.79 -16.79 -24.84
N LYS A 31 4.24 -15.83 -24.09
CA LYS A 31 3.33 -14.82 -24.61
C LYS A 31 3.94 -13.43 -24.55
N GLU A 32 3.97 -12.74 -25.68
CA GLU A 32 4.33 -11.32 -25.74
C GLU A 32 3.10 -10.45 -25.49
N VAL A 33 3.20 -9.52 -24.55
CA VAL A 33 2.12 -8.60 -24.17
C VAL A 33 2.67 -7.21 -23.87
N ASP A 34 1.82 -6.19 -24.07
CA ASP A 34 2.09 -4.84 -23.55
C ASP A 34 1.88 -4.81 -22.02
N GLY A 35 2.99 -4.98 -21.29
CA GLY A 35 2.97 -4.98 -19.83
C GLY A 35 2.63 -3.62 -19.23
N SER A 36 2.90 -2.51 -19.93
CA SER A 36 2.55 -1.17 -19.45
C SER A 36 1.03 -0.98 -19.52
N HIS A 37 0.42 -1.34 -20.64
CA HIS A 37 -1.03 -1.31 -20.80
C HIS A 37 -1.76 -2.20 -19.77
N LEU A 38 -1.24 -3.43 -19.54
CA LEU A 38 -1.79 -4.33 -18.53
C LEU A 38 -1.59 -3.80 -17.10
N ALA A 39 -0.46 -3.14 -16.83
CA ALA A 39 -0.22 -2.49 -15.54
C ALA A 39 -1.25 -1.38 -15.28
N ASP A 40 -1.45 -0.48 -16.24
CA ASP A 40 -2.40 0.63 -16.11
C ASP A 40 -3.84 0.11 -15.90
N ARG A 41 -4.27 -0.87 -16.69
CA ARG A 41 -5.58 -1.52 -16.52
C ARG A 41 -5.71 -2.16 -15.15
N TYR A 42 -4.71 -2.92 -14.71
CA TYR A 42 -4.73 -3.57 -13.40
C TYR A 42 -4.84 -2.53 -12.28
N GLN A 43 -4.04 -1.46 -12.32
CA GLN A 43 -4.09 -0.40 -11.31
C GLN A 43 -5.46 0.29 -11.28
N HIS A 44 -6.06 0.56 -12.44
CA HIS A 44 -7.39 1.15 -12.56
C HIS A 44 -8.48 0.28 -11.94
N PHE A 45 -8.50 -1.02 -12.17
CA PHE A 45 -9.49 -1.91 -11.54
C PHE A 45 -9.21 -2.14 -10.07
N LEU A 46 -7.94 -2.22 -9.68
CA LEU A 46 -7.54 -2.45 -8.29
C LEU A 46 -7.89 -1.26 -7.39
N SER A 47 -7.78 -0.03 -7.90
CA SER A 47 -8.11 1.19 -7.16
C SER A 47 -9.62 1.32 -6.86
N GLN A 48 -10.48 0.68 -7.66
CA GLN A 48 -11.93 0.66 -7.46
C GLN A 48 -12.37 -0.29 -6.34
N GLN A 49 -11.48 -1.18 -5.89
CA GLN A 49 -11.82 -2.18 -4.88
C GLN A 49 -11.51 -1.66 -3.47
N GLY A 50 -12.54 -1.17 -2.76
CA GLY A 50 -12.47 -0.89 -1.32
C GLY A 50 -12.92 -2.10 -0.49
N GLN A 51 -11.99 -2.80 0.17
CA GLN A 51 -12.36 -3.86 1.12
C GLN A 51 -12.95 -3.26 2.39
N LYS A 52 -14.11 -3.79 2.82
CA LYS A 52 -14.71 -3.46 4.11
C LYS A 52 -14.23 -4.47 5.14
N PHE A 53 -13.73 -3.98 6.28
CA PHE A 53 -13.35 -4.79 7.43
C PHE A 53 -14.22 -4.37 8.63
N PRO A 54 -15.43 -4.93 8.81
CA PRO A 54 -16.33 -4.55 9.88
C PRO A 54 -15.69 -4.64 11.27
N GLN A 55 -14.86 -5.66 11.50
CA GLN A 55 -14.14 -5.84 12.76
C GLN A 55 -13.07 -4.75 12.98
N ALA A 56 -12.43 -4.29 11.91
CA ALA A 56 -11.47 -3.19 12.00
C ALA A 56 -12.16 -1.89 12.38
N TYR A 57 -13.38 -1.63 11.91
CA TYR A 57 -14.14 -0.45 12.29
C TYR A 57 -14.39 -0.40 13.80
N ALA A 58 -14.96 -1.48 14.36
CA ALA A 58 -15.27 -1.54 15.80
C ALA A 58 -14.01 -1.39 16.66
N PHE A 59 -12.92 -2.03 16.25
CA PHE A 59 -11.63 -1.93 16.94
C PHE A 59 -11.03 -0.51 16.88
N LEU A 60 -11.09 0.15 15.72
CA LEU A 60 -10.56 1.51 15.55
C LEU A 60 -11.41 2.54 16.32
N ALA A 61 -12.72 2.33 16.38
CA ALA A 61 -13.62 3.16 17.19
C ALA A 61 -13.28 3.05 18.69
N ASP A 62 -13.19 1.83 19.24
CA ASP A 62 -12.79 1.61 20.65
C ASP A 62 -11.41 2.21 20.95
N ALA A 63 -10.44 2.05 20.04
CA ALA A 63 -9.12 2.65 20.21
C ALA A 63 -9.16 4.19 20.24
N LYS A 64 -9.99 4.82 19.40
CA LYS A 64 -10.21 6.28 19.44
C LYS A 64 -10.89 6.73 20.73
N ASP A 65 -11.91 6.01 21.18
CA ASP A 65 -12.64 6.33 22.42
C ASP A 65 -11.72 6.27 23.65
N ARG A 66 -10.72 5.38 23.64
CA ARG A 66 -9.66 5.30 24.66
C ARG A 66 -8.59 6.40 24.55
N GLY A 67 -8.71 7.30 23.59
CA GLY A 67 -7.78 8.40 23.37
C GLY A 67 -6.49 8.03 22.63
N HIS A 68 -6.43 6.88 21.96
CA HIS A 68 -5.27 6.52 21.17
C HIS A 68 -5.20 7.30 19.85
N LYS A 69 -3.98 7.69 19.46
CA LYS A 69 -3.71 8.13 18.10
C LYS A 69 -3.53 6.92 17.20
N ILE A 70 -4.12 6.97 16.01
CA ILE A 70 -4.15 5.88 15.05
C ILE A 70 -3.46 6.34 13.78
N TYR A 71 -2.51 5.54 13.32
CA TYR A 71 -1.69 5.83 12.16
C TYR A 71 -1.77 4.66 11.18
N ALA A 72 -1.96 4.96 9.90
CA ALA A 72 -1.85 3.96 8.84
C ALA A 72 -0.48 4.07 8.17
N ALA A 73 0.05 2.93 7.73
CA ALA A 73 1.28 2.87 6.97
C ALA A 73 1.20 1.79 5.91
N THR A 74 1.60 2.12 4.67
CA THR A 74 1.54 1.17 3.57
C THR A 74 2.69 1.34 2.59
N ASN A 75 3.13 0.20 2.05
CA ASN A 75 4.18 0.13 1.04
C ASN A 75 3.61 0.01 -0.39
N GLY A 76 2.28 0.09 -0.53
CA GLY A 76 1.56 -0.03 -1.80
C GLY A 76 1.80 1.15 -2.74
N VAL A 77 1.19 1.11 -3.92
CA VAL A 77 1.20 2.22 -4.89
C VAL A 77 0.32 3.35 -4.35
N GLY A 78 0.83 4.58 -4.34
CA GLY A 78 0.20 5.74 -3.71
C GLY A 78 -1.25 5.93 -4.13
N PHE A 79 -1.47 6.05 -5.45
CA PHE A 79 -2.78 6.23 -6.06
C PHE A 79 -3.80 5.16 -5.64
N ILE A 80 -3.41 3.88 -5.70
CA ILE A 80 -4.29 2.76 -5.33
C ILE A 80 -4.68 2.84 -3.86
N GLN A 81 -3.72 3.08 -2.97
CA GLN A 81 -3.99 3.10 -1.53
C GLN A 81 -4.84 4.30 -1.13
N ARG A 82 -4.67 5.46 -1.78
CA ARG A 82 -5.54 6.62 -1.59
C ARG A 82 -6.98 6.34 -2.00
N CYS A 83 -7.20 5.81 -3.20
CA CYS A 83 -8.55 5.46 -3.67
C CYS A 83 -9.21 4.43 -2.74
N ARG A 84 -8.48 3.40 -2.32
CA ARG A 84 -9.00 2.36 -1.42
C ARG A 84 -9.37 2.90 -0.04
N LEU A 85 -8.51 3.75 0.53
CA LEU A 85 -8.79 4.39 1.81
C LEU A 85 -10.00 5.33 1.71
N GLN A 86 -10.11 6.12 0.64
CA GLN A 86 -11.28 6.99 0.40
C GLN A 86 -12.57 6.18 0.26
N ALA A 87 -12.51 5.00 -0.37
CA ALA A 87 -13.64 4.08 -0.46
C ALA A 87 -13.92 3.30 0.84
N SER A 88 -13.06 3.43 1.86
CA SER A 88 -13.20 2.71 3.14
C SER A 88 -13.92 3.57 4.18
N SER A 89 -14.69 2.91 5.05
CA SER A 89 -15.32 3.56 6.20
C SER A 89 -14.36 3.87 7.35
N ILE A 90 -13.09 3.44 7.24
CA ILE A 90 -12.10 3.54 8.33
C ILE A 90 -11.15 4.74 8.20
N LEU A 91 -11.13 5.41 7.05
CA LEU A 91 -10.27 6.58 6.82
C LEU A 91 -10.42 7.66 7.92
N PRO A 92 -11.64 8.00 8.41
CA PRO A 92 -11.80 9.02 9.44
C PRO A 92 -11.11 8.70 10.77
N PHE A 93 -10.75 7.45 11.03
CA PHE A 93 -10.05 7.09 12.28
C PHE A 93 -8.56 7.40 12.23
N PHE A 94 -7.94 7.56 11.07
CA PHE A 94 -6.49 7.77 11.00
C PHE A 94 -6.13 9.24 11.21
N ASP A 95 -5.29 9.51 12.21
CA ASP A 95 -4.66 10.82 12.43
C ASP A 95 -3.64 11.13 11.34
N TYR A 96 -2.99 10.10 10.80
CA TYR A 96 -2.13 10.24 9.64
C TYR A 96 -2.00 8.92 8.86
N VAL A 97 -1.84 9.04 7.54
CA VAL A 97 -1.59 7.92 6.62
C VAL A 97 -0.23 8.10 5.96
N PHE A 98 0.72 7.23 6.29
CA PHE A 98 2.02 7.14 5.65
C PHE A 98 1.96 6.21 4.44
N ILE A 99 2.29 6.72 3.26
CA ILE A 99 2.36 5.91 2.03
C ILE A 99 3.77 6.01 1.49
N SER A 100 4.54 4.92 1.57
CA SER A 100 5.98 4.97 1.26
C SER A 100 6.29 5.46 -0.15
N ASP A 101 5.37 5.26 -1.09
CA ASP A 101 5.45 5.72 -2.48
C ASP A 101 5.47 7.25 -2.59
N GLU A 102 4.82 7.95 -1.66
CA GLU A 102 4.70 9.41 -1.66
C GLU A 102 5.89 10.09 -0.96
N VAL A 103 6.65 9.38 -0.13
CA VAL A 103 7.65 10.00 0.77
C VAL A 103 9.10 9.87 0.28
N GLY A 104 9.32 9.28 -0.90
CA GLY A 104 10.65 9.06 -1.47
C GLY A 104 11.49 8.04 -0.69
N ALA A 105 12.50 7.46 -1.34
CA ALA A 105 13.29 6.34 -0.79
C ALA A 105 14.00 6.65 0.54
N THR A 106 14.26 7.93 0.83
CA THR A 106 15.03 8.39 1.99
C THR A 106 14.22 8.41 3.29
N ASN A 107 12.89 8.46 3.24
CA ASN A 107 12.05 8.45 4.45
C ASN A 107 11.51 7.05 4.72
N ARG A 108 12.13 6.37 5.69
CA ARG A 108 11.61 5.10 6.22
C ARG A 108 10.50 5.37 7.24
N LEU A 109 9.57 4.42 7.34
CA LEU A 109 8.52 4.39 8.35
C LEU A 109 9.06 4.66 9.76
N GLN A 110 10.23 4.12 10.12
CA GLN A 110 10.87 4.41 11.42
C GLN A 110 11.19 5.90 11.61
N THR A 111 11.79 6.56 10.61
CA THR A 111 12.09 8.00 10.63
C THR A 111 10.80 8.82 10.73
N PHE A 112 9.75 8.39 10.04
CA PHE A 112 8.45 9.01 10.09
C PHE A 112 7.80 8.92 11.49
N LEU A 113 7.86 7.74 12.11
CA LEU A 113 7.30 7.50 13.44
C LEU A 113 8.07 8.24 14.54
N LEU A 114 9.39 8.33 14.42
CA LEU A 114 10.24 9.12 15.31
C LEU A 114 9.86 10.61 15.29
N LYS A 115 9.56 11.17 14.12
CA LYS A 115 9.09 12.56 13.99
C LYS A 115 7.75 12.82 14.66
N LEU A 116 6.89 11.81 14.74
CA LEU A 116 5.56 11.94 15.36
C LEU A 116 5.54 11.64 16.86
N GLN A 117 6.68 11.28 17.48
CA GLN A 117 6.81 10.96 18.91
C GLN A 117 5.77 9.93 19.41
N ILE A 118 5.45 8.93 18.58
CA ILE A 118 4.38 7.95 18.86
C ILE A 118 4.91 6.89 19.83
N ARG A 119 4.30 6.77 21.02
CA ARG A 119 4.66 5.77 22.06
C ARG A 119 3.79 4.50 22.04
N SER A 120 2.67 4.51 21.33
CA SER A 120 1.73 3.39 21.24
C SER A 120 1.01 3.44 19.89
N MET A 121 0.97 2.32 19.16
CA MET A 121 0.56 2.30 17.76
C MET A 121 -0.05 0.95 17.36
N ILE A 122 -1.06 1.00 16.51
CA ILE A 122 -1.67 -0.17 15.88
C ILE A 122 -1.31 -0.13 14.39
N PHE A 123 -0.58 -1.14 13.91
CA PHE A 123 -0.36 -1.35 12.48
C PHE A 123 -1.45 -2.24 11.90
N ILE A 124 -2.24 -1.70 10.98
CA ILE A 124 -3.03 -2.53 10.07
C ILE A 124 -2.20 -2.74 8.82
N ARG A 125 -1.52 -3.89 8.75
CA ARG A 125 -0.83 -4.34 7.54
C ARG A 125 -1.87 -4.95 6.61
N ALA A 126 -2.57 -4.10 5.85
CA ALA A 126 -3.44 -4.59 4.79
C ALA A 126 -2.56 -5.11 3.65
N GLN A 127 -2.40 -6.44 3.58
CA GLN A 127 -1.73 -7.11 2.47
C GLN A 127 -2.69 -7.07 1.28
N LEU A 128 -2.72 -5.91 0.63
CA LEU A 128 -3.50 -5.65 -0.56
C LEU A 128 -2.67 -6.13 -1.76
N SER A 129 -2.69 -7.45 -1.98
CA SER A 129 -2.15 -8.10 -3.18
C SER A 129 -2.92 -7.68 -4.43
#